data_AF-A0A822C0U0-F1
#
_entry.id   AF-A0A822C0U0-F1
#
_cell.length_a   1.000
_cell.length_b   1.000
_cell.length_c   1.000
_cell.angle_alpha   90.00
_cell.angle_beta   90.00
_cell.angle_gamma   90.00
#
_symmetry.space_group_name_H-M   'P 1'
#
loop_
_entity.id
_entity.type
_entity.pdbx_description
1 polymer ?
#
loop_
_entity_poly.entity_id
_entity_poly.type
_entity_poly.pdbx_seq_one_letter_code
_entity_poly.pdbx_strand_id
1 'polypeptide(L)'
;MKNIRLYVILIDLSLIFVFSGSSYLPEWSSLDTRPLPSWYDQSKVGIFIHWGVFSVPSINSEAWMWWAWKGNNPNPDTVAFMKKNYPPDWTYADFAEQFHAELYDPNEWADIFAASGAKYIHIISF
;
A
#
# COMPACT_ATOMS: atom_id res chain seq x y z
N MET A 1 -28.49 17.29 49.43
CA MET A 1 -27.25 17.00 48.65
C MET A 1 -26.98 15.50 48.49
N LYS A 2 -28.00 14.64 48.28
CA LYS A 2 -27.80 13.19 48.09
C LYS A 2 -27.99 12.70 46.65
N ASN A 3 -28.46 13.58 45.76
CA ASN A 3 -28.94 13.17 44.44
C ASN A 3 -27.91 13.35 43.32
N ILE A 4 -26.80 14.07 43.58
CA ILE A 4 -25.74 14.31 42.58
C ILE A 4 -24.76 13.13 42.48
N ARG A 5 -24.53 12.38 43.57
CA ARG A 5 -23.63 11.21 43.57
C ARG A 5 -24.18 10.00 42.81
N LEU A 6 -25.50 9.92 42.61
CA LEU A 6 -26.12 8.79 41.90
C LEU A 6 -26.00 8.90 40.37
N TYR A 7 -26.00 10.13 39.83
CA TYR A 7 -25.85 10.36 38.39
C TYR A 7 -24.42 10.19 37.89
N VAL A 8 -23.40 10.49 38.73
CA VAL A 8 -21.99 10.30 38.35
C VAL A 8 -21.66 8.82 38.17
N ILE A 9 -22.23 7.94 39.00
CA ILE A 9 -22.02 6.47 38.90
C ILE A 9 -22.76 5.87 37.69
N LEU A 10 -23.87 6.48 37.25
CA LEU A 10 -24.62 6.03 36.07
C LEU A 10 -23.96 6.43 34.74
N ILE A 11 -23.14 7.49 34.73
CA ILE A 11 -22.40 7.94 33.53
C ILE A 11 -21.12 7.12 33.32
N ASP A 12 -20.49 6.61 34.39
CA ASP A 12 -19.30 5.75 34.29
C ASP A 12 -19.59 4.34 33.75
N LEU A 13 -20.84 3.86 33.81
CA LEU A 13 -21.19 2.49 33.41
C LEU A 13 -21.49 2.31 31.90
N SER A 14 -21.54 3.39 31.12
CA SER A 14 -21.88 3.35 29.69
C SER A 14 -20.68 3.25 28.74
N LEU A 15 -19.46 3.17 29.29
CA LEU A 15 -18.21 3.10 28.53
C LEU A 15 -17.49 1.75 28.68
N ILE A 16 -18.25 0.65 28.69
CA ILE A 16 -17.68 -0.66 28.36
C ILE A 16 -17.90 -0.88 26.86
N PHE A 17 -17.02 -0.31 26.03
CA PHE A 17 -16.84 -0.79 24.67
C PHE A 17 -16.30 -2.22 24.77
N VAL A 18 -17.19 -3.20 24.72
CA VAL A 18 -16.80 -4.59 24.45
C VAL A 18 -16.29 -4.60 23.02
N PHE A 19 -14.98 -4.45 22.85
CA PHE A 19 -14.31 -4.81 21.60
C PHE A 19 -14.34 -6.34 21.50
N SER A 20 -15.45 -6.88 20.99
CA SER A 20 -15.50 -8.26 20.54
C SER A 20 -14.64 -8.37 19.29
N GLY A 21 -13.33 -8.51 19.47
CA GLY A 21 -12.46 -9.03 18.42
C GLY A 21 -12.94 -10.43 18.08
N SER A 22 -13.67 -10.59 16.98
CA SER A 22 -13.97 -11.91 16.45
C SER A 22 -12.65 -12.55 16.07
N SER A 23 -12.18 -13.51 16.87
CA SER A 23 -11.01 -14.30 16.54
C SER A 23 -11.39 -15.28 15.44
N TYR A 24 -10.99 -14.99 14.21
CA TYR A 24 -11.12 -15.92 13.10
C TYR A 24 -10.21 -17.13 13.32
N LEU A 25 -10.73 -18.33 13.07
CA LEU A 25 -9.92 -19.54 13.03
C LEU A 25 -9.23 -19.64 11.65
N PRO A 26 -8.06 -20.30 11.57
CA PRO A 26 -7.34 -20.51 10.31
C PRO A 26 -8.00 -21.58 9.42
N GLU A 27 -9.34 -21.54 9.29
CA GLU A 27 -10.17 -22.48 8.54
C GLU A 27 -11.06 -21.68 7.57
N TRP A 28 -11.24 -22.17 6.34
CA TRP A 28 -12.03 -21.48 5.31
C TRP A 28 -13.45 -21.13 5.76
N SER A 29 -14.11 -22.08 6.44
CA SER A 29 -15.46 -21.90 6.98
C SER A 29 -15.57 -20.76 8.00
N SER A 30 -14.48 -20.42 8.70
CA SER A 30 -14.42 -19.27 9.60
C SER A 30 -14.07 -17.99 8.84
N LEU A 31 -13.08 -18.05 7.94
CA LEU A 31 -12.61 -16.88 7.20
C LEU A 31 -13.63 -16.32 6.21
N ASP A 32 -14.50 -17.15 5.65
CA ASP A 32 -15.54 -16.72 4.70
C ASP A 32 -16.70 -16.00 5.38
N THR A 33 -16.81 -16.07 6.71
CA THR A 33 -17.81 -15.32 7.48
C THR A 33 -17.45 -13.84 7.64
N ARG A 34 -16.25 -13.42 7.21
CA ARG A 34 -15.76 -12.05 7.34
C ARG A 34 -16.63 -11.09 6.51
N PRO A 35 -17.36 -10.16 7.15
CA PRO A 35 -18.08 -9.15 6.42
C PRO A 35 -17.11 -8.21 5.72
N LEU A 36 -17.50 -7.69 4.55
CA LEU A 36 -16.75 -6.63 3.89
C LEU A 36 -16.73 -5.39 4.81
N PRO A 37 -15.57 -4.81 5.12
CA PRO A 37 -15.50 -3.60 5.93
C PRO A 37 -16.29 -2.47 5.26
N SER A 38 -17.15 -1.80 6.02
CA SER A 38 -18.03 -0.75 5.51
C SER A 38 -17.25 0.39 4.85
N TRP A 39 -16.08 0.75 5.37
CA TRP A 39 -15.24 1.79 4.79
C TRP A 39 -14.81 1.47 3.36
N TYR A 40 -14.52 0.20 3.04
CA TYR A 40 -14.07 -0.20 1.71
C TYR A 40 -15.23 -0.14 0.72
N ASP A 41 -16.40 -0.63 1.11
CA ASP A 41 -17.59 -0.53 0.28
C ASP A 41 -17.99 0.94 0.03
N GLN A 42 -17.90 1.80 1.03
CA GLN A 42 -18.25 3.22 0.90
C GLN A 42 -17.25 4.04 0.07
N SER A 43 -15.99 3.59 0.03
CA SER A 43 -14.89 4.36 -0.55
C SER A 43 -14.98 4.53 -2.07
N LYS A 44 -15.46 3.50 -2.79
CA LYS A 44 -15.68 3.40 -4.26
C LYS A 44 -14.50 3.72 -5.19
N VAL A 45 -13.58 4.60 -4.80
CA VAL A 45 -12.40 5.03 -5.55
C VAL A 45 -11.18 5.00 -4.65
N GLY A 46 -10.10 4.41 -5.14
CA GLY A 46 -8.79 4.43 -4.50
C GLY A 46 -7.68 4.53 -5.54
N ILE A 47 -6.48 4.86 -5.06
CA ILE A 47 -5.28 5.03 -5.88
C ILE A 47 -4.33 3.87 -5.63
N PHE A 48 -3.78 3.31 -6.70
CA PHE A 48 -2.82 2.22 -6.64
C PHE A 48 -1.51 2.66 -7.28
N ILE A 49 -0.42 2.61 -6.51
CA ILE A 49 0.86 3.19 -6.90
C ILE A 49 1.87 2.07 -7.19
N HIS A 50 2.36 2.03 -8.43
CA HIS A 50 3.47 1.18 -8.85
C HIS A 50 4.78 1.97 -8.76
N TRP A 51 5.43 1.92 -7.60
CA TRP A 51 6.68 2.64 -7.36
C TRP A 51 7.65 1.77 -6.56
N GLY A 52 8.90 1.67 -7.01
CA GLY A 52 9.93 0.86 -6.39
C GLY A 52 11.24 0.88 -7.18
N VAL A 53 12.14 -0.07 -6.93
CA VAL A 53 13.45 -0.13 -7.61
C VAL A 53 13.37 -0.26 -9.12
N PHE A 54 12.30 -0.86 -9.65
CA PHE A 54 12.01 -0.93 -11.08
C PHE A 54 11.70 0.45 -11.70
N SER A 55 11.35 1.45 -10.89
CA SER A 55 11.14 2.83 -11.35
C SER A 55 12.46 3.58 -11.59
N VAL A 56 13.59 3.12 -11.03
CA VAL A 56 14.90 3.78 -11.15
C VAL A 56 15.33 3.98 -12.61
N PRO A 57 15.41 2.95 -13.46
CA PRO A 57 15.83 3.15 -14.86
C PRO A 57 14.78 3.86 -15.72
N SER A 58 13.55 4.05 -15.22
CA SER A 58 12.48 4.82 -15.88
C SER A 58 12.25 4.40 -17.34
N ILE A 59 12.34 3.09 -17.62
CA ILE A 59 12.16 2.53 -18.96
C ILE A 59 11.01 1.53 -19.00
N ASN A 60 10.20 1.67 -20.05
CA ASN A 60 8.91 0.99 -20.23
C ASN A 60 7.89 1.34 -19.15
N SER A 61 6.63 1.04 -19.43
CA SER A 61 5.50 1.32 -18.55
C SER A 61 5.23 0.22 -17.51
N GLU A 62 6.14 -0.73 -17.33
CA GLU A 62 5.85 -1.97 -16.63
C GLU A 62 6.59 -2.09 -15.30
N ALA A 63 5.84 -2.36 -14.22
CA ALA A 63 6.39 -2.86 -12.96
C ALA A 63 7.15 -4.20 -13.11
N TRP A 64 7.05 -4.83 -14.29
CA TRP A 64 7.71 -6.07 -14.69
C TRP A 64 9.03 -5.84 -15.42
N MET A 65 9.68 -4.70 -15.22
CA MET A 65 10.98 -4.36 -15.81
C MET A 65 11.99 -5.52 -15.75
N TRP A 66 12.04 -6.27 -14.64
CA TRP A 66 12.87 -7.48 -14.53
C TRP A 66 12.55 -8.51 -15.61
N TRP A 67 11.26 -8.77 -15.87
CA TRP A 67 10.84 -9.70 -16.91
C TRP A 67 11.14 -9.20 -18.31
N ALA A 68 10.97 -7.89 -18.55
CA ALA A 68 11.33 -7.26 -19.81
C ALA A 68 12.85 -7.28 -20.07
N TRP A 69 13.68 -7.40 -19.02
CA TRP A 69 15.14 -7.43 -19.14
C TRP A 69 15.74 -8.85 -19.13
N LYS A 70 15.32 -9.68 -18.16
CA LYS A 70 15.91 -10.99 -17.83
C LYS A 70 14.89 -12.14 -17.83
N GLY A 71 13.62 -11.88 -18.15
CA GLY A 71 12.59 -12.90 -18.23
C GLY A 71 12.77 -13.83 -19.44
N ASN A 72 11.81 -14.74 -19.63
CA ASN A 72 11.91 -15.76 -20.68
C ASN A 72 11.91 -15.18 -22.10
N ASN A 73 11.29 -14.02 -22.31
CA ASN A 73 11.28 -13.32 -23.60
C ASN A 73 11.61 -11.84 -23.38
N PRO A 74 12.90 -11.49 -23.24
CA PRO A 74 13.30 -10.13 -22.91
C PRO A 74 13.04 -9.19 -24.09
N ASN A 75 12.57 -7.99 -23.78
CA ASN A 75 12.34 -6.94 -24.76
C ASN A 75 13.70 -6.38 -25.26
N PRO A 76 13.98 -6.43 -26.58
CA PRO A 76 15.25 -5.97 -27.15
C PRO A 76 15.61 -4.53 -26.79
N ASP A 77 14.64 -3.62 -26.75
CA ASP A 77 14.85 -2.20 -26.45
C ASP A 77 15.27 -2.00 -24.99
N THR A 78 14.69 -2.80 -24.09
CA THR A 78 15.03 -2.79 -22.67
C THR A 78 16.46 -3.29 -22.46
N VAL A 79 16.82 -4.40 -23.12
CA VAL A 79 18.17 -4.96 -23.06
C VAL A 79 19.20 -3.99 -23.63
N ALA A 80 18.89 -3.35 -24.76
CA ALA A 80 19.77 -2.35 -25.39
C ALA A 80 19.97 -1.14 -24.49
N PHE A 81 18.90 -0.62 -23.89
CA PHE A 81 18.98 0.47 -22.92
C PHE A 81 19.83 0.09 -21.70
N MET A 82 19.62 -1.10 -21.15
CA MET A 82 20.38 -1.58 -19.99
C MET A 82 21.88 -1.67 -20.31
N LYS A 83 22.24 -2.25 -21.45
CA LYS A 83 23.64 -2.35 -21.91
C LYS A 83 24.29 -0.99 -22.17
N LYS A 84 23.51 0.01 -22.56
CA LYS A 84 24.01 1.35 -22.89
C LYS A 84 24.24 2.20 -21.63
N ASN A 85 23.38 2.07 -20.63
CA ASN A 85 23.36 2.98 -19.47
C ASN A 85 23.98 2.37 -18.21
N TYR A 86 24.10 1.05 -18.11
CA TYR A 86 24.60 0.36 -16.93
C TYR A 86 25.83 -0.51 -17.23
N PRO A 87 26.72 -0.73 -16.23
CA PRO A 87 27.86 -1.63 -16.36
C PRO A 87 27.47 -3.06 -16.78
N PRO A 88 28.38 -3.81 -17.43
CA PRO A 88 28.09 -5.15 -17.93
C PRO A 88 27.70 -6.17 -16.83
N ASP A 89 28.19 -5.97 -15.61
CA ASP A 89 27.91 -6.84 -14.45
C ASP A 89 26.73 -6.35 -13.58
N TRP A 90 25.99 -5.34 -14.05
CA TRP A 90 24.86 -4.78 -13.32
C TRP A 90 23.75 -5.82 -13.10
N THR A 91 23.29 -5.91 -11.85
CA THR A 91 22.20 -6.77 -11.41
C THR A 91 20.96 -5.93 -11.07
N TYR A 92 19.81 -6.58 -10.91
CA TYR A 92 18.60 -5.88 -10.50
C TYR A 92 18.64 -5.40 -9.05
N ALA A 93 19.39 -6.09 -8.18
CA ALA A 93 19.55 -5.69 -6.80
C ALA A 93 20.33 -4.37 -6.68
N ASP A 94 21.26 -4.10 -7.60
CA ASP A 94 22.06 -2.88 -7.60
C ASP A 94 21.21 -1.60 -7.79
N PHE A 95 19.99 -1.72 -8.32
CA PHE A 95 19.05 -0.61 -8.38
C PHE A 95 18.56 -0.15 -7.00
N ALA A 96 18.60 -1.02 -5.98
CA ALA A 96 18.20 -0.66 -4.63
C ALA A 96 19.08 0.46 -4.07
N GLU A 97 20.38 0.45 -4.37
CA GLU A 97 21.30 1.51 -3.95
C GLU A 97 21.00 2.85 -4.61
N GLN A 98 20.39 2.85 -5.80
CA GLN A 98 20.04 4.07 -6.54
C GLN A 98 18.63 4.59 -6.23
N PHE A 99 17.82 3.81 -5.49
CA PHE A 99 16.46 4.20 -5.14
C PHE A 99 16.45 5.13 -3.91
N HIS A 100 16.83 6.39 -4.14
CA HIS A 100 16.99 7.38 -3.07
C HIS A 100 15.69 8.11 -2.70
N ALA A 101 14.70 8.14 -3.59
CA ALA A 101 13.45 8.88 -3.40
C ALA A 101 13.65 10.35 -2.96
N GLU A 102 14.66 11.04 -3.52
CA GLU A 102 15.12 12.35 -3.02
C GLU A 102 14.05 13.46 -3.04
N LEU A 103 13.09 13.34 -3.96
CA LEU A 103 11.99 14.30 -4.15
C LEU A 103 10.65 13.79 -3.61
N TYR A 104 10.66 12.72 -2.81
CA TYR A 104 9.44 12.15 -2.25
C TYR A 104 8.99 12.93 -1.01
N ASP A 105 7.85 13.63 -1.14
CA ASP A 105 7.12 14.18 0.00
C ASP A 105 5.80 13.40 0.21
N PRO A 106 5.68 12.61 1.28
CA PRO A 106 4.47 11.85 1.58
C PRO A 106 3.26 12.74 1.89
N ASN A 107 3.47 13.97 2.41
CA ASN A 107 2.37 14.88 2.72
C ASN A 107 1.81 15.50 1.44
N GLU A 108 2.69 15.92 0.52
CA GLU A 108 2.27 16.43 -0.79
C GLU A 108 1.45 15.36 -1.55
N TRP A 109 1.92 14.12 -1.52
CA TRP A 109 1.19 13.00 -2.11
C TRP A 109 -0.18 12.78 -1.46
N ALA A 110 -0.23 12.75 -0.12
CA ALA A 110 -1.48 12.60 0.61
C ALA A 110 -2.49 13.72 0.29
N ASP A 111 -2.02 14.96 0.19
CA ASP A 111 -2.84 16.13 -0.16
C ASP A 111 -3.41 16.01 -1.58
N ILE A 112 -2.58 15.63 -2.56
CA ILE A 112 -3.01 15.41 -3.95
C ILE A 112 -4.03 14.26 -4.03
N PHE A 113 -3.78 13.15 -3.34
CA PHE A 113 -4.69 12.01 -3.35
C PHE A 113 -6.01 12.31 -2.65
N ALA A 114 -5.99 13.03 -1.54
CA ALA A 114 -7.21 13.51 -0.89
C ALA A 114 -7.99 14.46 -1.81
N ALA A 115 -7.30 15.37 -2.51
CA ALA A 115 -7.92 16.29 -3.47
C ALA A 115 -8.54 15.56 -4.68
N SER A 116 -7.99 14.43 -5.11
CA SER A 116 -8.56 13.58 -6.17
C SER A 116 -9.89 12.91 -5.79
N GLY A 117 -10.25 12.92 -4.50
CA GLY A 117 -11.43 12.25 -3.96
C GLY A 117 -11.23 10.77 -3.62
N ALA A 118 -10.02 10.23 -3.82
CA ALA A 118 -9.66 8.87 -3.41
C ALA A 118 -9.82 8.69 -1.89
N LYS A 119 -10.34 7.54 -1.49
CA LYS A 119 -10.61 7.21 -0.07
C LYS A 119 -9.66 6.18 0.51
N TYR A 120 -8.90 5.51 -0.35
CA TYR A 120 -7.79 4.65 0.06
C TYR A 120 -6.67 4.71 -0.97
N ILE A 121 -5.46 4.45 -0.49
CA ILE A 121 -4.24 4.36 -1.30
C ILE A 121 -3.59 3.02 -1.00
N HIS A 122 -3.07 2.38 -2.04
CA HIS A 122 -2.21 1.22 -1.90
C HIS A 122 -0.90 1.46 -2.65
N ILE A 123 0.20 1.21 -1.97
CA ILE A 123 1.54 1.22 -2.54
C ILE A 123 1.99 -0.22 -2.62
N ILE A 124 2.54 -0.61 -3.76
CA ILE A 124 3.17 -1.91 -3.93
C ILE A 124 4.31 -2.09 -2.92
N SER A 125 4.31 -3.23 -2.24
CA SER A 125 5.41 -3.71 -1.41
C SER A 125 6.10 -4.86 -2.17
N PHE A 126 7.30 -4.63 -2.70
CA PHE A 126 8.19 -5.67 -3.24
C PHE A 126 9.52 -5.68 -2.50
#